data_AF-A0AAI8SRC8-F1
#
_entry.id   AF-A0AAI8SRC8-F1
#
_cell.length_a   1.000
_cell.length_b   1.000
_cell.length_c   1.000
_cell.angle_alpha   90.00
_cell.angle_beta   90.00
_cell.angle_gamma   90.00
#
_symmetry.space_group_name_H-M   'P 1'
#
loop_
_entity.id
_entity.type
_entity.pdbx_description
1 polymer ?
#
loop_
_entity_poly.entity_id
_entity_poly.type
_entity_poly.pdbx_seq_one_letter_code
_entity_poly.pdbx_strand_id
1 'polypeptide(L)'
;MTPEQLRGVEDRAVALFERIARARGITLPGRDVLLGRHDPERPVGQRLYELASRIPIGTADRYTVLCAPSAAERLAALREAVDAVTEVVEFQLSE
;
A
#
# COMPACT_ATOMS: atom_id res chain seq x y z
N MET A 1 12.66 -11.28 3.76
CA MET A 1 12.10 -9.93 3.51
C MET A 1 12.83 -8.96 4.42
N THR A 2 13.25 -7.81 3.89
CA THR A 2 14.01 -6.80 4.64
C THR A 2 13.17 -5.56 4.97
N PRO A 3 13.57 -4.73 5.94
CA PRO A 3 12.92 -3.45 6.22
C PRO A 3 12.86 -2.50 5.00
N GLU A 4 13.87 -2.53 4.13
CA GLU A 4 13.93 -1.71 2.92
C GLU A 4 12.87 -2.14 1.90
N GLN A 5 12.66 -3.46 1.77
CA GLN A 5 11.62 -4.00 0.90
C GLN A 5 10.21 -3.61 1.37
N LEU A 6 9.98 -3.59 2.69
CA LEU A 6 8.73 -3.08 3.26
C LEU A 6 8.58 -1.57 3.02
N ARG A 7 9.63 -0.79 3.27
CA ARG A 7 9.61 0.66 3.05
C ARG A 7 9.25 1.00 1.61
N GLY A 8 9.75 0.23 0.64
CA GLY A 8 9.43 0.43 -0.76
C GLY A 8 7.94 0.31 -1.10
N VAL A 9 7.18 -0.60 -0.47
CA VAL A 9 5.73 -0.67 -0.69
C VAL A 9 4.97 0.44 0.04
N GLU A 10 5.43 0.82 1.22
CA GLU A 10 4.85 1.96 1.95
C GLU A 10 5.07 3.29 1.21
N ASP A 11 6.23 3.50 0.60
CA ASP A 11 6.54 4.70 -0.18
C ASP A 11 5.63 4.81 -1.41
N ARG A 12 5.39 3.69 -2.10
CA ARG A 12 4.43 3.63 -3.22
C ARG A 12 3.01 3.95 -2.77
N ALA A 13 2.59 3.41 -1.62
CA ALA A 13 1.28 3.71 -1.06
C ALA A 13 1.13 5.19 -0.70
N VAL A 14 2.14 5.81 -0.10
CA VAL A 14 2.14 7.26 0.17
C VAL A 14 2.05 8.06 -1.12
N ALA A 15 2.85 7.72 -2.14
CA ALA A 15 2.81 8.40 -3.42
C ALA A 15 1.42 8.32 -4.10
N LEU A 16 0.75 7.18 -4.01
CA LEU A 16 -0.63 7.01 -4.46
C LEU A 16 -1.58 7.97 -3.72
N PHE A 17 -1.52 8.01 -2.39
CA PHE A 17 -2.35 8.92 -1.60
C PHE A 17 -2.05 10.39 -1.94
N GLU A 18 -0.77 10.77 -2.08
CA GLU A 18 -0.35 12.13 -2.40
C GLU A 18 -0.90 12.57 -3.76
N ARG A 19 -0.91 11.67 -4.74
CA ARG A 19 -1.49 11.92 -6.06
C ARG A 19 -2.99 12.18 -5.97
N ILE A 20 -3.73 11.31 -5.27
CA ILE A 20 -5.18 11.47 -5.06
C ILE A 20 -5.48 12.77 -4.32
N ALA A 21 -4.71 13.08 -3.28
CA ALA A 21 -4.89 14.27 -2.46
C ALA A 21 -4.63 15.55 -3.25
N ARG A 22 -3.57 15.58 -4.08
CA ARG A 22 -3.28 16.69 -4.98
C ARG A 22 -4.42 16.94 -5.95
N ALA A 23 -4.95 15.88 -6.56
CA ALA A 23 -6.09 15.99 -7.47
C ALA A 23 -7.37 16.52 -6.80
N ARG A 24 -7.55 16.23 -5.52
CA ARG A 24 -8.73 16.64 -4.74
C ARG A 24 -8.54 17.93 -3.94
N GLY A 25 -7.35 18.54 -3.96
CA GLY A 25 -7.03 19.71 -3.15
C GLY A 25 -7.07 19.46 -1.63
N ILE A 26 -6.77 18.23 -1.19
CA ILE A 26 -6.82 17.82 0.22
C ILE A 26 -5.39 17.74 0.78
N THR A 27 -5.21 18.14 2.04
CA THR A 27 -3.95 17.91 2.78
C THR A 27 -3.98 16.53 3.44
N LEU A 28 -2.94 15.73 3.20
CA LEU A 28 -2.80 14.43 3.83
C LEU A 28 -2.31 14.55 5.28
N PRO A 29 -2.79 13.67 6.19
CA PRO A 29 -2.15 13.50 7.48
C PRO A 29 -0.78 12.81 7.35
N GLY A 30 -0.04 12.76 8.45
CA GLY A 30 1.28 12.11 8.50
C GLY A 30 1.24 10.63 8.12
N ARG A 31 2.39 10.09 7.69
CA ARG A 31 2.55 8.70 7.25
C ARG A 31 2.05 7.68 8.27
N ASP A 32 2.27 7.93 9.56
CA ASP A 32 1.85 7.03 10.63
C ASP A 32 0.33 7.00 10.82
N VAL A 33 -0.36 8.08 10.47
CA VAL A 33 -1.83 8.12 10.43
C VAL A 33 -2.33 7.42 9.16
N LEU A 34 -1.72 7.70 8.01
CA LEU A 34 -2.11 7.12 6.72
C LEU A 34 -1.94 5.60 6.68
N LEU A 35 -0.76 5.11 7.04
CA LEU A 35 -0.38 3.70 6.91
C LEU A 35 -0.51 2.94 8.24
N GLY A 36 -0.82 3.64 9.33
CA GLY A 36 -0.72 3.14 10.70
C GLY A 36 0.71 3.15 11.20
N ARG A 37 0.87 3.27 12.52
CA ARG A 37 2.18 3.24 13.19
C ARG A 37 2.89 1.92 12.94
N HIS A 38 4.18 2.00 12.65
CA HIS A 38 5.05 0.84 12.56
C HIS A 38 5.46 0.42 13.97
N ASP A 39 5.17 -0.82 14.33
CA ASP A 39 5.64 -1.43 15.56
C ASP A 39 6.89 -2.26 15.24
N PRO A 40 8.09 -1.85 15.68
CA PRO A 40 9.33 -2.54 15.35
C PRO A 40 9.40 -3.95 15.97
N GLU A 41 8.60 -4.23 17.00
CA GLU A 41 8.53 -5.54 17.65
C GLU A 41 7.61 -6.51 16.89
N ARG A 42 6.78 -6.01 15.96
CA ARG A 42 5.90 -6.87 15.15
C ARG A 42 6.64 -7.51 13.98
N PRO A 43 6.34 -8.79 13.66
CA PRO A 43 6.85 -9.42 12.45
C PRO A 43 6.47 -8.59 11.21
N VAL A 44 7.46 -8.29 10.37
CA VAL A 44 7.29 -7.50 9.15
C VAL A 44 6.21 -8.09 8.23
N GLY A 45 6.01 -9.41 8.24
CA GLY A 45 4.95 -10.06 7.46
C GLY A 45 3.53 -9.68 7.89
N GLN A 46 3.33 -9.34 9.17
CA GLN A 46 2.05 -8.89 9.70
C GLN A 46 1.72 -7.47 9.23
N ARG A 47 2.74 -6.61 9.13
CA ARG A 47 2.62 -5.24 8.61
C ARG A 47 2.00 -5.21 7.20
N LEU A 48 2.31 -6.19 6.36
CA LEU A 48 1.74 -6.27 5.01
C LEU A 48 0.21 -6.45 5.01
N TYR A 49 -0.34 -7.17 5.98
CA TYR A 49 -1.80 -7.30 6.11
C TYR A 49 -2.43 -5.98 6.55
N GLU A 50 -1.80 -5.27 7.48
CA GLU A 50 -2.27 -3.95 7.91
C GLU A 50 -2.27 -2.96 6.74
N LEU A 51 -1.22 -2.94 5.93
CA LEU A 51 -1.14 -2.10 4.74
C LEU A 51 -2.25 -2.44 3.74
N ALA A 52 -2.50 -3.73 3.47
CA ALA A 52 -3.58 -4.15 2.58
C ALA A 52 -4.99 -3.74 3.06
N SER A 53 -5.17 -3.50 4.35
CA SER A 53 -6.43 -3.00 4.91
C SER A 53 -6.62 -1.49 4.78
N ARG A 54 -5.54 -0.74 4.54
CA ARG A 54 -5.54 0.73 4.48
C ARG A 54 -5.40 1.29 3.07
N ILE A 55 -4.67 0.59 2.22
CA ILE A 55 -4.45 1.01 0.82
C ILE A 55 -5.74 0.71 0.04
N PRO A 56 -6.23 1.64 -0.81
CA PRO A 56 -7.49 1.49 -1.55
C PRO A 56 -7.37 0.52 -2.74
N ILE A 57 -6.95 -0.73 -2.50
CA ILE A 57 -6.84 -1.78 -3.52
C ILE A 57 -8.17 -2.52 -3.71
N GLY A 58 -8.33 -3.19 -4.86
CA GLY A 58 -9.51 -3.97 -5.18
C GLY A 58 -9.70 -5.17 -4.24
N THR A 59 -10.94 -5.67 -4.12
CA THR A 59 -11.25 -6.85 -3.29
C THR A 59 -10.49 -8.10 -3.75
N ALA A 60 -10.31 -8.29 -5.05
CA ALA A 60 -9.54 -9.40 -5.61
C ALA A 60 -8.05 -9.30 -5.20
N ASP A 61 -7.43 -8.14 -5.38
CA ASP A 61 -6.03 -7.93 -5.00
C ASP A 61 -5.81 -8.12 -3.50
N ARG A 62 -6.70 -7.56 -2.69
CA ARG A 62 -6.68 -7.76 -1.23
C ARG A 62 -6.79 -9.24 -0.87
N TYR A 63 -7.63 -10.00 -1.54
CA TYR A 63 -7.73 -11.44 -1.34
C TYR A 63 -6.42 -12.16 -1.71
N THR A 64 -5.80 -11.82 -2.84
CA THR A 64 -4.49 -12.34 -3.25
C THR A 64 -3.42 -12.10 -2.18
N VAL A 65 -3.37 -10.89 -1.61
CA VAL A 65 -2.45 -10.56 -0.50
C VAL A 65 -2.74 -11.41 0.74
N LEU A 66 -4.02 -11.60 1.08
CA LEU A 66 -4.43 -12.36 2.26
C LEU A 66 -4.10 -13.85 2.14
N CYS A 67 -4.22 -14.40 0.94
CA CYS A 67 -3.96 -15.81 0.64
C CYS A 67 -2.50 -16.15 0.32
N ALA A 68 -1.62 -15.15 0.16
CA ALA A 68 -0.23 -15.39 -0.18
C ALA A 68 0.49 -16.27 0.88
N PRO A 69 1.14 -17.38 0.45
CA PRO A 69 1.60 -18.43 1.38
C PRO A 69 2.88 -18.06 2.13
N SER A 70 3.59 -17.03 1.69
CA SER A 70 4.75 -16.47 2.39
C SER A 70 4.72 -14.95 2.48
N ALA A 71 5.52 -14.38 3.38
CA ALA A 71 5.67 -12.93 3.47
C ALA A 71 6.29 -12.30 2.21
N ALA A 72 7.13 -13.05 1.48
CA ALA A 72 7.73 -12.57 0.24
C ALA A 72 6.69 -12.49 -0.87
N GLU A 73 5.86 -13.52 -1.03
CA GLU A 73 4.75 -13.52 -2.00
C GLU A 73 3.70 -12.48 -1.63
N ARG A 74 3.43 -12.29 -0.33
CA ARG A 74 2.52 -11.24 0.15
C ARG A 74 3.02 -9.85 -0.21
N LEU A 75 4.32 -9.60 -0.07
CA LEU A 75 4.92 -8.34 -0.47
C LEU A 75 4.81 -8.14 -1.99
N ALA A 76 5.07 -9.19 -2.78
CA ALA A 76 4.94 -9.12 -4.24
C ALA A 76 3.49 -8.78 -4.66
N ALA A 77 2.51 -9.52 -4.13
CA ALA A 77 1.09 -9.29 -4.38
C ALA A 77 0.66 -7.87 -3.96
N LEU A 78 1.12 -7.38 -2.81
CA LEU A 78 0.76 -6.03 -2.36
C LEU A 78 1.39 -4.94 -3.26
N ARG A 79 2.63 -5.14 -3.72
CA ARG A 79 3.30 -4.20 -4.64
C ARG A 79 2.57 -4.14 -5.98
N GLU A 80 2.20 -5.30 -6.53
CA GLU A 80 1.43 -5.39 -7.77
C GLU A 80 0.07 -4.71 -7.63
N ALA A 81 -0.64 -4.95 -6.53
CA ALA A 81 -1.92 -4.31 -6.24
C ALA A 81 -1.81 -2.76 -6.16
N VAL A 82 -0.75 -2.25 -5.54
CA VAL A 82 -0.48 -0.82 -5.44
C VAL A 82 -0.15 -0.22 -6.80
N ASP A 83 0.65 -0.91 -7.62
CA ASP A 83 1.00 -0.45 -8.97
C ASP A 83 -0.26 -0.40 -9.84
N ALA A 84 -1.09 -1.46 -9.82
CA ALA A 84 -2.34 -1.53 -10.59
C ALA A 84 -3.33 -0.41 -10.22
N VAL A 85 -3.57 -0.14 -8.93
CA VAL A 85 -4.45 0.97 -8.53
C VAL A 85 -3.84 2.34 -8.88
N THR A 86 -2.51 2.45 -8.88
CA THR A 86 -1.83 3.68 -9.31
C THR A 86 -2.10 3.95 -10.79
N GLU A 87 -2.00 2.93 -11.65
CA GLU A 87 -2.33 3.04 -13.07
C GLU A 87 -3.81 3.45 -13.28
N VAL A 88 -4.74 2.85 -12.54
CA VAL A 88 -6.17 3.22 -12.59
C VAL A 88 -6.40 4.68 -12.20
N VAL A 89 -5.76 5.15 -11.12
CA VAL A 89 -5.87 6.54 -10.68
C VAL A 89 -5.23 7.48 -11.70
N GLU A 90 -4.07 7.14 -12.25
CA GLU A 90 -3.41 7.96 -13.28
C GLU A 90 -4.27 8.11 -14.53
N PHE A 91 -4.93 7.03 -14.97
CA PHE A 91 -5.90 7.08 -16.05
C PHE A 91 -7.07 8.02 -15.72
N GLN A 92 -7.71 7.83 -14.55
CA GLN A 92 -8.86 8.65 -14.11
C GLN A 92 -8.54 10.14 -13.93
N LEU A 93 -7.28 10.49 -13.66
CA LEU A 93 -6.85 11.89 -13.49
C LEU A 93 -6.38 12.54 -14.79
N SER A 94 -6.24 11.76 -15.86
CA SER A 94 -5.84 12.24 -17.19
C SER A 94 -7.04 12.54 -18.10
N GLU A 95 -8.26 12.17 -17.67
CA GLU A 95 -9.55 12.50 -18.28
C GLU A 95 -10.17 13.75 -17.64
#